data_AF-Q4A8K6-F1
#
_entry.id   AF-Q4A8K6-F1
#
_cell.length_a   1.000
_cell.length_b   1.000
_cell.length_c   1.000
_cell.angle_alpha   90.00
_cell.angle_beta   90.00
_cell.angle_gamma   90.00
#
_symmetry.space_group_name_H-M   'P 1'
#
loop_
_entity.id
_entity.type
_entity.pdbx_description
1 polymer ?
#
loop_
_entity_poly.entity_id
_entity_poly.type
_entity_poly.pdbx_seq_one_letter_code
_entity_poly.pdbx_strand_id
1 'polypeptide(L)'
;MSISLYYFFQIKTYKTINFILEIDEKHKTFAKINSDIYYSLNKDSFAQFQFQDRSIRLELIKITNTKQNEFIIEFTKSLLLKPKTQIPAVLFLKDNGNFFDLFIK
;
A
#
# COMPACT_ATOMS: atom_id res chain seq x y z
N MET A 1 -33.17 -23.48 -6.60
CA MET A 1 -32.21 -22.48 -7.11
C MET A 1 -31.71 -21.68 -5.92
N SER A 2 -30.55 -22.07 -5.40
CA SER A 2 -30.06 -21.65 -4.07
C SER A 2 -28.67 -21.03 -4.21
N ILE A 3 -28.52 -20.08 -5.14
CA ILE A 3 -27.23 -19.45 -5.48
C ILE A 3 -27.03 -18.14 -4.67
N SER A 4 -28.03 -17.73 -3.88
CA SER A 4 -28.14 -16.38 -3.31
C SER A 4 -27.29 -16.11 -2.06
N LEU A 5 -26.65 -17.12 -1.46
CA LEU A 5 -25.92 -16.97 -0.19
C LEU A 5 -24.38 -16.94 -0.31
N TYR A 6 -23.81 -17.36 -1.45
CA TYR A 6 -22.35 -17.35 -1.64
C TYR A 6 -21.75 -15.95 -1.85
N TYR A 7 -22.59 -14.95 -2.08
CA TYR A 7 -22.20 -13.54 -2.21
C TYR A 7 -22.18 -12.78 -0.87
N PHE A 8 -22.38 -13.47 0.26
CA PHE A 8 -22.26 -12.86 1.58
C PHE A 8 -20.78 -12.54 1.87
N PHE A 9 -20.43 -11.29 1.56
CA PHE A 9 -19.41 -10.50 2.22
C PHE A 9 -17.95 -10.95 2.04
N GLN A 10 -17.42 -10.81 0.82
CA GLN A 10 -16.01 -10.42 0.71
C GLN A 10 -15.85 -8.99 1.27
N ILE A 11 -15.60 -8.86 2.56
CA ILE A 11 -15.16 -7.60 3.15
C ILE A 11 -13.73 -7.36 2.67
N LYS A 12 -13.46 -6.16 2.14
CA LYS A 12 -12.09 -5.74 1.85
C LYS A 12 -11.41 -5.40 3.17
N THR A 13 -10.69 -6.35 3.74
CA THR A 13 -9.79 -6.12 4.85
C THR A 13 -8.45 -5.62 4.32
N TYR A 14 -7.76 -4.79 5.09
CA TYR A 14 -6.43 -4.32 4.71
C TYR A 14 -5.45 -4.63 5.85
N LYS A 15 -4.32 -5.24 5.49
CA LYS A 15 -3.15 -5.29 6.37
C LYS A 15 -2.36 -4.00 6.18
N THR A 16 -2.06 -3.32 7.27
CA THR A 16 -1.31 -2.06 7.25
C THR A 16 0.14 -2.28 7.64
N ILE A 17 1.06 -1.69 6.89
CA ILE A 17 2.50 -1.73 7.19
C ILE A 17 3.04 -0.30 7.21
N ASN A 18 3.70 0.09 8.29
CA ASN A 18 4.36 1.38 8.37
C ASN A 18 5.66 1.35 7.55
N PHE A 19 5.90 2.37 6.75
CA PHE A 19 7.12 2.51 5.97
C PHE A 19 7.50 3.99 5.83
N ILE A 20 8.71 4.24 5.32
CA ILE A 20 9.18 5.59 5.01
C ILE A 20 9.00 5.82 3.52
N LEU A 21 8.17 6.80 3.15
CA LEU A 21 8.01 7.27 1.79
C LEU A 21 9.09 8.30 1.50
N GLU A 22 9.86 8.07 0.45
CA GLU A 22 10.93 8.95 0.00
C GLU A 22 10.49 9.70 -1.26
N ILE A 23 10.89 10.97 -1.38
CA ILE A 23 10.65 11.79 -2.57
C ILE A 23 11.98 12.20 -3.16
N ASP A 24 12.19 11.82 -4.42
CA ASP A 24 13.40 12.15 -5.16
C ASP A 24 13.41 13.63 -5.63
N GLU A 25 14.56 14.10 -6.12
CA GLU A 25 14.74 15.40 -6.77
C GLU A 25 13.73 15.65 -7.90
N LYS A 26 13.33 14.58 -8.59
CA LYS A 26 12.36 14.62 -9.70
C LYS A 26 10.89 14.51 -9.24
N HIS A 27 10.61 14.70 -7.96
CA HIS A 27 9.28 14.52 -7.33
C HIS A 27 8.70 13.10 -7.52
N LYS A 28 9.58 12.12 -7.72
CA LYS A 28 9.18 10.71 -7.72
C LYS A 28 9.00 10.26 -6.28
N THR A 29 7.87 9.64 -5.99
CA THR A 29 7.56 9.06 -4.69
C THR A 29 7.85 7.58 -4.74
N PHE A 30 8.70 7.11 -3.83
CA PHE A 30 9.10 5.72 -3.81
C PHE A 30 9.36 5.22 -2.39
N ALA A 31 9.40 3.91 -2.24
CA ALA A 31 9.72 3.26 -0.98
C ALA A 31 10.51 1.98 -1.22
N LYS A 32 11.41 1.67 -0.30
CA LYS A 32 12.11 0.38 -0.28
C LYS A 32 11.31 -0.61 0.56
N ILE A 33 11.10 -1.80 0.03
CA ILE A 33 10.43 -2.90 0.71
C ILE A 33 11.26 -4.17 0.62
N ASN A 34 10.99 -5.12 1.52
CA ASN A 34 11.57 -6.45 1.47
C ASN A 34 10.71 -7.44 0.66
N SER A 35 11.19 -8.66 0.52
CA SER A 35 10.48 -9.77 -0.14
C SER A 35 9.12 -10.10 0.50
N ASP A 36 9.01 -10.02 1.82
CA ASP A 36 7.78 -10.42 2.53
C ASP A 36 6.61 -9.49 2.21
N ILE A 37 6.91 -8.18 2.15
CA ILE A 37 5.95 -7.16 1.72
C ILE A 37 5.65 -7.31 0.23
N TYR A 38 6.67 -7.59 -0.59
CA TYR A 38 6.52 -7.76 -2.03
C TYR A 38 5.49 -8.83 -2.39
N TYR A 39 5.59 -10.03 -1.79
CA TYR A 39 4.64 -11.11 -2.06
C TYR A 39 3.23 -10.85 -1.54
N SER A 40 3.07 -9.88 -0.64
CA SER A 40 1.78 -9.46 -0.11
C SER A 40 1.12 -8.33 -0.92
N LEU A 41 1.83 -7.73 -1.88
CA LEU A 41 1.31 -6.64 -2.71
C LEU A 41 0.38 -7.15 -3.81
N ASN A 42 -0.69 -6.39 -4.05
CA ASN A 42 -1.59 -6.60 -5.16
C ASN A 42 -1.94 -5.28 -5.87
N LYS A 43 -2.65 -5.38 -7.00
CA LYS A 43 -3.06 -4.21 -7.81
C LYS A 43 -3.91 -3.18 -7.06
N ASP A 44 -4.59 -3.60 -5.99
CA ASP A 44 -5.46 -2.73 -5.19
C ASP A 44 -4.72 -2.13 -3.99
N SER A 45 -3.44 -2.47 -3.80
CA SER A 45 -2.63 -1.96 -2.70
C SER A 45 -2.23 -0.50 -2.94
N PHE A 46 -2.23 0.30 -1.89
CA PHE A 46 -1.93 1.73 -1.98
C PHE A 46 -1.16 2.20 -0.75
N ALA A 47 -0.41 3.29 -0.92
CA ALA A 47 0.21 3.99 0.20
C ALA A 47 -0.68 5.15 0.63
N GLN A 48 -0.67 5.45 1.93
CA GLN A 48 -1.33 6.62 2.48
C GLN A 48 -0.44 7.29 3.51
N PHE A 49 -0.41 8.61 3.52
CA PHE A 49 0.28 9.40 4.54
C PHE A 49 -0.58 10.60 4.93
N GLN A 50 -0.26 11.19 6.08
CA GLN A 50 -0.97 12.36 6.59
C GLN A 50 -0.13 13.61 6.35
N PHE A 51 -0.75 14.66 5.82
CA PHE A 51 -0.10 15.94 5.56
C PHE A 51 -1.08 17.08 5.78
N GLN A 52 -0.73 18.01 6.69
CA GLN A 52 -1.53 19.22 6.99
C GLN A 52 -3.03 18.90 7.12
N ASP A 53 -3.35 17.91 7.96
CA ASP A 53 -4.70 17.41 8.26
C ASP A 53 -5.45 16.67 7.15
N ARG A 54 -4.78 16.33 6.05
CA ARG A 54 -5.35 15.51 4.98
C ARG A 54 -4.65 14.16 4.86
N SER A 55 -5.44 13.13 4.62
CA SER A 55 -4.92 11.83 4.19
C SER A 55 -4.72 11.86 2.68
N ILE A 56 -3.49 11.67 2.24
CA ILE A 56 -3.14 11.59 0.82
C ILE A 56 -2.88 10.13 0.47
N ARG A 57 -3.63 9.65 -0.51
CA ARG A 57 -3.49 8.30 -1.06
C ARG A 57 -2.62 8.33 -2.32
N LEU A 58 -1.63 7.45 -2.38
CA LEU A 58 -0.78 7.24 -3.54
C LEU A 58 -0.96 5.82 -4.07
N GLU A 59 -1.20 5.72 -5.37
CA GLU A 59 -1.37 4.43 -6.04
C GLU A 59 -0.02 3.87 -6.47
N LEU A 60 0.09 2.55 -6.48
CA LEU A 60 1.29 1.85 -6.91
C LEU A 60 1.39 1.90 -8.44
N ILE A 61 2.50 2.44 -8.95
CA ILE A 61 2.77 2.52 -10.39
C ILE A 61 3.61 1.33 -10.84
N LYS A 62 4.71 1.08 -10.12
CA LYS A 62 5.72 0.11 -10.54
C LYS A 62 6.45 -0.46 -9.33
N ILE A 63 6.89 -1.71 -9.46
CA ILE A 63 7.84 -2.32 -8.53
C ILE A 63 9.08 -2.70 -9.33
N THR A 64 10.26 -2.34 -8.83
CA THR A 64 11.55 -2.65 -9.45
C THR A 64 12.39 -3.45 -8.46
N ASN A 65 12.93 -4.59 -8.90
CA ASN A 65 13.89 -5.35 -8.12
C ASN A 65 15.26 -4.67 -8.21
N THR A 66 15.86 -4.32 -7.07
CA THR A 66 17.19 -3.69 -7.03
C THR A 66 18.28 -4.62 -6.54
N LYS A 67 17.99 -5.47 -5.54
CA LYS A 67 18.92 -6.45 -4.99
C LYS A 67 18.16 -7.67 -4.49
N GLN A 68 18.90 -8.73 -4.16
CA GLN A 68 18.33 -9.90 -3.51
C GLN A 68 17.57 -9.47 -2.23
N ASN A 69 16.26 -9.72 -2.20
CA ASN A 69 15.33 -9.34 -1.14
C ASN A 69 15.08 -7.83 -0.94
N GLU A 70 15.46 -6.97 -1.88
CA GLU A 70 15.14 -5.53 -1.86
C GLU A 70 14.43 -5.09 -3.13
N PHE A 71 13.25 -4.49 -2.96
CA PHE A 71 12.45 -3.96 -4.05
C PHE A 71 12.14 -2.48 -3.80
N ILE A 72 12.07 -1.71 -4.88
CA ILE A 72 11.62 -0.32 -4.86
C ILE A 72 10.20 -0.26 -5.44
N ILE A 73 9.26 0.23 -4.64
CA ILE A 73 7.93 0.61 -5.11
C ILE A 73 7.98 2.07 -5.56
N GLU A 74 7.51 2.36 -6.76
CA GLU A 74 7.22 3.71 -7.25
C GLU A 74 5.70 3.96 -7.16
N PHE A 75 5.33 5.11 -6.62
CA PHE A 75 3.96 5.56 -6.44
C PHE A 75 3.63 6.78 -7.31
N THR A 76 2.34 7.09 -7.41
CA THR A 76 1.86 8.34 -8.03
C THR A 76 2.51 9.57 -7.42
N LYS A 77 2.93 10.51 -8.27
CA LYS A 77 3.58 11.74 -7.82
C LYS A 77 2.68 12.54 -6.88
N SER A 78 3.25 13.04 -5.80
CA SER A 78 2.60 14.03 -4.93
C SER A 78 3.30 15.38 -5.12
N LEU A 79 2.61 16.34 -5.75
CA LEU A 79 3.10 17.72 -5.90
C LEU A 79 3.04 18.52 -4.58
N LEU A 80 2.39 17.96 -3.56
CA LEU A 80 2.22 18.60 -2.26
C LEU A 80 3.46 18.51 -1.38
N LEU A 81 4.36 17.57 -1.69
CA LEU A 81 5.55 17.30 -0.90
C LEU A 81 6.78 17.89 -1.59
N LYS A 82 7.69 18.44 -0.77
CA LYS A 82 8.97 18.96 -1.26
C LYS A 82 9.86 17.81 -1.77
N PRO A 83 10.74 18.05 -2.75
CA PRO A 83 11.74 17.07 -3.16
C PRO A 83 12.75 16.82 -2.03
N LYS A 84 13.40 15.66 -2.03
CA LYS A 84 14.35 15.20 -0.99
C LYS A 84 13.75 15.13 0.42
N THR A 85 12.47 14.79 0.52
CA THR A 85 11.82 14.60 1.83
C THR A 85 11.57 13.12 2.08
N GLN A 86 11.65 12.75 3.35
CA GLN A 86 11.26 11.43 3.85
C GLN A 86 10.11 11.63 4.83
N ILE A 87 9.02 10.89 4.65
CA ILE A 87 7.84 11.00 5.51
C ILE A 87 7.36 9.62 5.95
N PRO A 88 6.84 9.49 7.19
CA PRO A 88 6.17 8.28 7.60
C PRO A 88 4.88 8.09 6.79
N ALA A 89 4.68 6.88 6.30
CA ALA A 89 3.51 6.48 5.52
C ALA A 89 3.06 5.08 5.93
N VAL A 90 1.84 4.73 5.55
CA VAL A 90 1.22 3.44 5.80
C VAL A 90 0.87 2.80 4.46
N LEU A 91 1.38 1.60 4.23
CA LEU A 91 1.06 0.78 3.08
C LEU A 91 -0.15 -0.08 3.43
N PHE A 92 -1.23 0.12 2.70
CA PHE A 92 -2.45 -0.68 2.79
C PHE A 92 -2.36 -1.81 1.78
N LEU A 93 -2.10 -3.00 2.29
CA LEU A 93 -2.11 -4.24 1.54
C LEU A 93 -3.51 -4.81 1.61
N LYS A 94 -4.18 -4.92 0.47
CA LYS A 94 -5.51 -5.55 0.47
C LYS A 94 -5.35 -7.02 0.83
N ASP A 95 -6.03 -7.41 1.89
CA ASP A 95 -6.14 -8.79 2.34
C ASP A 95 -7.53 -9.29 1.93
N ASN A 96 -7.60 -10.51 1.40
CA ASN A 96 -8.88 -11.14 1.11
C ASN A 96 -9.32 -11.92 2.34
N GLY A 97 -9.58 -11.20 3.44
CA GLY A 97 -10.14 -11.79 4.65
C GLY A 97 -11.57 -12.25 4.39
N ASN A 98 -11.92 -13.41 4.93
CA ASN A 98 -13.30 -13.85 4.95
C ASN A 98 -14.06 -13.04 6.01
N PHE A 99 -15.35 -12.78 5.82
CA PHE A 99 -16.19 -12.08 6.82
C PHE A 99 -16.02 -12.65 8.25
N PHE A 100 -15.84 -13.97 8.35
CA PHE A 100 -15.65 -14.68 9.60
C PHE A 100 -14.34 -14.34 10.34
N ASP A 101 -13.32 -13.82 9.65
CA ASP A 101 -12.05 -13.43 10.26
C ASP A 101 -12.20 -12.25 11.23
N LEU A 102 -13.30 -11.48 11.14
CA LEU A 102 -13.63 -10.41 12.08
C LEU A 102 -14.08 -10.92 13.45
N PHE A 103 -14.48 -12.19 13.57
CA PHE A 103 -15.09 -12.76 14.78
C PHE A 103 -14.20 -13.79 15.49
N ILE A 104 -13.08 -14.17 14.90
CA ILE A 104 -12.15 -15.20 15.43
C ILE A 104 -11.00 -14.57 16.24
N LYS A 105 -10.90 -13.23 16.27
CA LYS A 105 -9.79 -12.50 16.91
C LYS A 105 -10.08 -12.09 18.34
#